data_AF-A0A2I0AHF8-F1
#
_entry.id   AF-A0A2I0AHF8-F1
#
_cell.length_a   1.000
_cell.length_b   1.000
_cell.length_c   1.000
_cell.angle_alpha   90.00
_cell.angle_beta   90.00
_cell.angle_gamma   90.00
#
_symmetry.space_group_name_H-M   'P 1'
#
loop_
_entity.id
_entity.type
_entity.pdbx_description
1 polymer ?
#
loop_
_entity_poly.entity_id
_entity_poly.type
_entity_poly.pdbx_seq_one_letter_code
_entity_poly.pdbx_strand_id
1 'polypeptide(L)'
;MFSFMNGFSGYNQIKMALEDEKHIAFRTPIDIFCYTVMPFGLQNAGATYQRAMTKIFSDLIHDKVECYVDDLVVKSKYKRNHPEDLRIAFE
;
A
#
# COMPACT_ATOMS: atom_id res chain seq x y z
N MET A 1 11.61 6.40 -18.00
CA MET A 1 10.95 7.43 -17.17
C MET A 1 10.38 6.71 -15.97
N PHE A 2 10.49 7.32 -14.78
CA PHE A 2 10.02 6.75 -13.53
C PHE A 2 9.13 7.76 -12.84
N SER A 3 8.05 7.28 -12.24
CA SER A 3 7.19 8.02 -11.32
C SER A 3 7.09 7.22 -10.04
N PHE A 4 7.20 7.91 -8.91
CA PHE A 4 7.04 7.32 -7.58
C PHE A 4 5.66 7.69 -7.06
N MET A 5 4.89 6.68 -6.68
CA MET A 5 3.60 6.84 -6.05
C MET A 5 3.76 6.51 -4.58
N ASN A 6 3.46 7.49 -3.74
CA ASN A 6 3.55 7.36 -2.29
C ASN A 6 2.40 6.51 -1.75
N GLY A 7 2.72 5.37 -1.15
CA GLY A 7 1.78 4.47 -0.51
C GLY A 7 1.42 4.80 0.94
N PHE A 8 1.87 5.94 1.48
CA PHE A 8 1.69 6.31 2.89
C PHE A 8 0.24 6.18 3.38
N SER A 9 -0.75 6.62 2.60
CA SER A 9 -2.16 6.47 2.98
C SER A 9 -2.72 5.06 2.76
N GLY A 10 -2.00 4.21 2.02
CA GLY A 10 -2.44 2.87 1.63
C GLY A 10 -2.45 1.87 2.77
N TYR A 11 -1.65 2.08 3.83
CA TYR A 11 -1.73 1.26 5.05
C TYR A 11 -3.13 1.27 5.66
N ASN A 12 -3.73 2.46 5.79
CA ASN A 12 -5.07 2.64 6.34
C ASN A 12 -6.19 2.14 5.40
N GLN A 13 -5.86 1.54 4.27
CA GLN A 13 -6.81 0.90 3.35
C GLN A 13 -6.79 -0.63 3.48
N ILE A 14 -5.79 -1.20 4.15
CA ILE A 14 -5.69 -2.63 4.38
C ILE A 14 -6.44 -2.96 5.67
N LYS A 15 -7.49 -3.78 5.56
CA LYS A 15 -8.28 -4.22 6.71
C LYS A 15 -7.43 -5.07 7.66
N MET A 16 -7.62 -4.83 8.95
CA MET A 16 -7.10 -5.72 9.98
C MET A 16 -7.86 -7.05 9.96
N ALA A 17 -7.18 -8.13 10.37
CA ALA A 17 -7.87 -9.36 10.71
C ALA A 17 -8.74 -9.14 11.95
N LEU A 18 -9.97 -9.65 11.96
CA LEU A 18 -10.93 -9.42 13.03
C LEU A 18 -10.40 -9.92 14.39
N GLU A 19 -9.60 -10.98 14.38
CA GLU A 19 -8.98 -11.51 15.60
C GLU A 19 -7.90 -10.58 16.18
N ASP A 20 -7.27 -9.76 15.32
CA ASP A 20 -6.14 -8.89 15.63
C ASP A 20 -6.56 -7.46 16.01
N GLU A 21 -7.75 -6.99 15.63
CA GLU A 21 -8.22 -5.61 15.89
C GLU A 21 -8.12 -5.24 17.38
N LYS A 22 -8.54 -6.15 18.27
CA LYS A 22 -8.48 -5.95 19.73
C LYS A 22 -7.05 -5.83 20.28
N HIS A 23 -6.06 -6.38 19.59
CA HIS A 23 -4.66 -6.34 20.00
C HIS A 23 -3.98 -5.00 19.70
N ILE A 24 -4.64 -4.16 18.91
CA ILE A 24 -4.18 -2.83 18.53
C ILE A 24 -5.14 -1.77 19.09
N ALA A 25 -5.71 -2.05 20.26
CA ALA A 25 -6.54 -1.10 20.98
C ALA A 25 -5.68 0.00 21.63
N PHE A 26 -6.19 1.23 21.62
CA PHE A 26 -5.58 2.37 22.30
C PHE A 26 -6.59 3.04 23.22
N ARG A 27 -6.08 3.58 24.34
CA ARG A 27 -6.90 4.27 25.34
C ARG A 27 -6.86 5.77 25.10
N THR A 28 -8.05 6.37 25.05
CA THR A 28 -8.22 7.83 25.12
C THR A 28 -8.78 8.20 26.49
N PRO A 29 -8.81 9.50 26.86
CA PRO A 29 -9.49 9.95 28.07
C PRO A 29 -10.99 9.65 28.09
N ILE A 30 -11.61 9.43 26.92
CA ILE A 30 -13.04 9.20 26.76
C ILE A 30 -13.35 7.70 26.82
N ASP A 31 -12.67 6.92 25.98
CA ASP A 31 -12.91 5.47 25.86
C ASP A 31 -11.70 4.72 25.25
N ILE A 32 -11.84 3.40 25.11
CA ILE A 32 -10.93 2.50 24.40
C ILE A 32 -11.44 2.29 22.97
N PHE A 33 -10.56 2.51 22.01
CA PHE A 33 -10.84 2.29 20.59
C PHE A 33 -9.87 1.26 20.02
N CYS A 34 -10.26 0.60 18.93
CA CYS A 34 -9.38 -0.29 18.17
C CYS A 34 -9.35 0.11 16.69
N TYR A 35 -8.23 -0.18 16.04
CA TYR A 35 -8.07 0.05 14.62
C TYR A 35 -8.70 -1.11 13.82
N THR A 36 -9.57 -0.79 12.86
CA THR A 36 -10.17 -1.75 11.91
C THR A 36 -9.40 -1.87 10.59
N VAL A 37 -8.48 -0.93 10.37
CA VAL A 37 -7.54 -0.89 9.26
C VAL A 37 -6.14 -0.75 9.82
N MET A 38 -5.13 -1.20 9.07
CA MET A 38 -3.76 -1.31 9.56
C MET A 38 -3.18 0.08 9.89
N PRO A 39 -2.90 0.39 11.17
CA PRO A 39 -2.31 1.65 11.55
C PRO A 39 -0.81 1.69 11.27
N PHE A 40 -0.27 2.91 11.27
CA PHE A 40 1.17 3.14 11.25
C PHE A 40 1.86 2.59 12.50
N GLY A 41 3.13 2.23 12.36
CA GLY A 41 3.98 1.81 13.48
C GLY A 41 3.90 0.33 13.83
N LEU A 42 3.09 -0.47 13.13
CA LEU A 42 3.17 -1.93 13.24
C LEU A 42 4.44 -2.44 12.56
N GLN A 43 5.14 -3.36 13.23
CA GLN A 43 6.37 -3.97 12.73
C GLN A 43 6.19 -4.64 11.35
N ASN A 44 5.02 -5.23 11.10
CA ASN A 44 4.72 -5.96 9.88
C ASN A 44 3.90 -5.15 8.86
N ALA A 45 3.74 -3.83 9.07
CA ALA A 45 2.95 -2.99 8.18
C ALA A 45 3.50 -3.01 6.75
N GLY A 46 4.80 -2.69 6.58
CA GLY A 46 5.44 -2.65 5.27
C GLY A 46 5.40 -3.99 4.54
N ALA A 47 5.66 -5.11 5.25
CA ALA A 47 5.58 -6.45 4.66
C ALA A 47 4.16 -6.81 4.20
N THR A 48 3.14 -6.40 4.97
CA THR A 48 1.74 -6.63 4.61
C THR A 48 1.32 -5.76 3.43
N TYR A 49 1.73 -4.49 3.42
CA TYR A 49 1.50 -3.57 2.31
C TYR A 49 2.14 -4.06 1.02
N GLN A 50 3.43 -4.42 1.06
CA GLN A 50 4.14 -4.98 -0.09
C GLN A 50 3.42 -6.22 -0.64
N ARG A 51 3.01 -7.15 0.22
CA ARG A 51 2.26 -8.34 -0.21
C ARG A 51 0.91 -8.01 -0.84
N ALA A 52 0.19 -7.02 -0.30
CA ALA A 52 -1.07 -6.56 -0.88
C ALA A 52 -0.84 -5.94 -2.27
N MET A 53 0.14 -5.06 -2.40
CA MET A 53 0.50 -4.44 -3.67
C MET A 53 1.01 -5.44 -4.70
N THR A 54 1.79 -6.45 -4.27
CA THR A 54 2.22 -7.55 -5.14
C THR A 54 1.05 -8.33 -5.70
N LYS A 55 -0.01 -8.53 -4.91
CA LYS A 55 -1.22 -9.23 -5.38
C LYS A 55 -2.02 -8.36 -6.35
N ILE A 56 -2.23 -7.08 -6.03
CA ILE A 56 -2.99 -6.13 -6.86
C ILE A 56 -2.33 -5.95 -8.22
N PHE A 57 -1.02 -5.73 -8.25
CA PHE A 57 -0.25 -5.48 -9.46
C PHE A 57 0.43 -6.73 -10.02
N SER A 58 -0.03 -7.93 -9.68
CA SER A 58 0.66 -9.18 -10.02
C SER A 58 0.99 -9.33 -11.51
N ASP A 59 0.09 -8.90 -12.40
CA ASP A 59 0.29 -8.93 -13.86
C ASP A 59 1.21 -7.81 -14.39
N LEU A 60 1.43 -6.76 -13.60
CA LEU A 60 2.17 -5.56 -13.99
C LEU A 60 3.54 -5.45 -13.32
N ILE A 61 3.77 -6.24 -12.26
CA ILE A 61 5.03 -6.28 -11.56
C ILE A 61 6.14 -6.77 -12.49
N HIS A 62 7.31 -6.16 -12.35
CA HIS A 62 8.49 -6.37 -13.19
C HIS A 62 8.39 -5.89 -14.64
N ASP A 63 7.19 -5.63 -15.19
CA ASP A 63 7.03 -5.00 -16.50
C ASP A 63 6.88 -3.47 -16.38
N LYS A 64 5.83 -3.02 -15.69
CA LYS A 64 5.46 -1.59 -15.60
C LYS A 64 5.48 -1.03 -14.20
N VAL A 65 5.29 -1.88 -13.19
CA VAL A 65 5.26 -1.48 -11.78
C VAL A 65 6.34 -2.23 -11.01
N GLU A 66 6.96 -1.57 -10.05
CA GLU A 66 7.77 -2.20 -9.01
C GLU A 66 7.27 -1.74 -7.65
N CYS A 67 7.25 -2.64 -6.67
CA CYS A 67 6.89 -2.31 -5.30
C CYS A 67 8.14 -2.33 -4.42
N TYR A 68 8.41 -1.22 -3.74
CA TYR A 68 9.54 -1.09 -2.83
C TYR A 68 9.07 -0.57 -1.48
N VAL A 69 8.91 -1.47 -0.52
CA VAL A 69 8.38 -1.20 0.83
C VAL A 69 7.05 -0.45 0.72
N ASP A 70 7.08 0.88 0.76
CA ASP A 70 5.89 1.75 0.78
C ASP A 70 5.67 2.51 -0.52
N ASP A 71 6.66 2.50 -1.42
CA ASP A 71 6.59 3.21 -2.69
C ASP A 71 6.27 2.24 -3.82
N LEU A 72 5.37 2.68 -4.70
CA LEU A 72 5.15 2.04 -5.99
C LEU A 72 5.87 2.85 -7.07
N VAL A 73 6.66 2.18 -7.88
CA VAL A 73 7.40 2.80 -8.98
C VAL A 73 6.76 2.39 -10.28
N VAL A 74 6.25 3.36 -11.03
CA VAL A 74 5.79 3.14 -12.40
C VAL A 74 6.94 3.44 -13.37
N LYS A 75 7.30 2.45 -14.19
CA LYS A 75 8.42 2.53 -15.13
C LYS A 75 7.93 2.43 -16.57
N SER A 76 8.47 3.31 -17.42
CA SER A 76 8.19 3.31 -18.86
C SER A 76 9.47 3.46 -19.66
N LYS A 77 9.61 2.63 -20.70
CA LYS A 77 10.76 2.68 -21.63
C LYS A 77 10.81 3.99 -22.42
N TYR A 78 9.65 4.48 -22.87
CA TYR A 78 9.54 5.71 -23.67
C TYR A 78 8.68 6.74 -22.95
N LYS A 79 9.12 8.02 -22.97
CA LYS A 79 8.41 9.14 -22.34
C LYS A 79 6.95 9.25 -22.79
N ARG A 80 6.68 9.03 -24.08
CA ARG A 80 5.34 9.12 -24.69
C ARG A 80 4.35 8.08 -24.16
N ASN A 81 4.82 6.93 -23.68
CA ASN A 81 3.96 5.85 -23.17
C ASN A 81 3.62 6.04 -21.69
N HIS A 82 4.41 6.87 -20.98
CA HIS A 82 4.30 7.00 -19.53
C HIS A 82 2.94 7.47 -19.01
N PRO A 83 2.21 8.38 -19.69
CA PRO A 83 0.85 8.72 -19.27
C PRO A 83 -0.10 7.52 -19.28
N GLU A 84 -0.01 6.63 -20.27
CA GLU A 84 -0.84 5.41 -20.32
C GLU A 84 -0.42 4.38 -19.28
N ASP A 85 0.89 4.19 -19.07
CA ASP A 85 1.39 3.28 -18.03
C ASP A 85 0.99 3.76 -16.62
N LEU A 86 0.96 5.08 -16.39
CA LEU A 86 0.40 5.66 -15.16
C LEU A 86 -1.10 5.40 -15.06
N ARG A 87 -1.86 5.60 -16.13
CA ARG A 87 -3.31 5.38 -16.15
C ARG A 87 -3.67 3.95 -15.74
N ILE A 88 -2.95 2.96 -16.27
CA ILE A 88 -3.11 1.54 -15.90
C ILE A 88 -2.82 1.30 -14.41
N ALA A 89 -1.93 2.08 -13.79
CA ALA A 89 -1.63 1.91 -12.37
C ALA A 89 -2.67 2.55 -11.43
N PHE A 90 -3.52 3.46 -11.93
CA PHE A 90 -4.54 4.17 -11.15
C PHE A 90 -5.98 3.70 -11.41
N GLU A 91 -6.24 2.98 -12.51
CA GLU A 91 -7.54 2.40 -12.90
C GLU A 91 -7.68 0.94 -12.49
#